data_AF-A0A7C6FA82-F1
#
_entry.id   AF-A0A7C6FA82-F1
#
_cell.length_a   1.000
_cell.length_b   1.000
_cell.length_c   1.000
_cell.angle_alpha   90.00
_cell.angle_beta   90.00
_cell.angle_gamma   90.00
#
_symmetry.space_group_name_H-M   'P 1'
#
loop_
_entity.id
_entity.type
_entity.pdbx_description
1 polymer ?
#
loop_
_entity_poly.entity_id
_entity_poly.type
_entity_poly.pdbx_seq_one_letter_code
_entity_poly.pdbx_strand_id
1 'polypeptide(L)'
;TAQDELFAAIEGTAFHTRVILERMQEYGVPIRRVINGGGVPQRNEVLNRVYANVFNKPVLVPESEVTSLGSAIFAFLAAGTFSSIEEAQDALCPSYRTVQPDPAAAAVYQEIYPLYRKLYFALGKPEAGAVAAGDVLPALRRIAARQRSNN
;
A
#
# COMPACT_ATOMS: atom_id res chain seq x y z
N THR A 1 13.83 14.59 -10.78
CA THR A 1 12.98 15.79 -10.94
C THR A 1 12.00 15.85 -9.77
N ALA A 2 11.28 16.95 -9.54
CA ALA A 2 10.28 17.03 -8.48
C ALA A 2 9.17 15.96 -8.64
N GLN A 3 8.82 15.61 -9.88
CA GLN A 3 7.90 14.52 -10.17
C GLN A 3 8.47 13.16 -9.73
N ASP A 4 9.75 12.90 -10.01
CA ASP A 4 10.41 11.65 -9.57
C ASP A 4 10.48 11.56 -8.04
N GLU A 5 10.72 12.68 -7.34
CA GLU A 5 10.75 12.73 -5.88
C GLU A 5 9.37 12.42 -5.28
N LEU A 6 8.31 13.01 -5.82
CA LEU A 6 6.94 12.72 -5.39
C LEU A 6 6.58 11.24 -5.65
N PHE A 7 6.97 10.70 -6.80
CA PHE A 7 6.72 9.30 -7.13
C PHE A 7 7.49 8.37 -6.17
N ALA A 8 8.77 8.65 -5.90
CA ALA A 8 9.57 7.92 -4.94
C ALA A 8 8.99 8.00 -3.51
N ALA A 9 8.37 9.13 -3.14
CA ALA A 9 7.68 9.26 -1.86
C ALA A 9 6.44 8.34 -1.78
N ILE A 10 5.63 8.26 -2.84
CA ILE A 10 4.48 7.34 -2.93
C ILE A 10 4.95 5.88 -2.88
N GLU A 11 6.03 5.54 -3.58
CA GLU A 11 6.64 4.20 -3.52
C GLU A 11 7.16 3.90 -2.12
N GLY A 12 7.78 4.87 -1.46
CA GLY A 12 8.28 4.75 -0.09
C GLY A 12 7.17 4.47 0.92
N THR A 13 6.01 5.13 0.82
CA THR A 13 4.87 4.85 1.69
C THR A 13 4.26 3.49 1.39
N ALA A 14 4.13 3.12 0.11
CA ALA A 14 3.66 1.79 -0.28
C ALA A 14 4.59 0.69 0.25
N PHE A 15 5.91 0.82 0.10
CA PHE A 15 6.85 -0.16 0.61
C PHE A 15 6.85 -0.24 2.14
N HIS A 16 6.72 0.88 2.83
CA HIS A 16 6.56 0.88 4.28
C HIS A 16 5.30 0.12 4.70
N THR A 17 4.16 0.41 4.05
CA THR A 17 2.91 -0.33 4.30
C THR A 17 3.10 -1.83 4.02
N ARG A 18 3.81 -2.21 2.96
CA ARG A 18 4.14 -3.61 2.69
C ARG A 18 4.93 -4.26 3.83
N VAL A 19 5.88 -3.56 4.45
CA VAL A 19 6.58 -4.06 5.65
C VAL A 19 5.60 -4.40 6.79
N ILE A 20 4.59 -3.56 7.01
CA ILE A 20 3.54 -3.80 8.01
C ILE A 20 2.70 -5.02 7.61
N LEU A 21 2.26 -5.10 6.36
CA LEU A 21 1.45 -6.21 5.87
C LEU A 21 2.19 -7.55 5.97
N GLU A 22 3.46 -7.60 5.55
CA GLU A 22 4.28 -8.82 5.66
C GLU A 22 4.49 -9.21 7.13
N ARG A 23 4.70 -8.24 8.02
CA ARG A 23 4.78 -8.50 9.48
C ARG A 23 3.49 -9.13 10.01
N MET A 24 2.32 -8.62 9.63
CA MET A 24 1.04 -9.22 10.01
C MET A 24 0.91 -10.66 9.49
N GLN A 25 1.36 -10.92 8.26
CA GLN A 25 1.35 -12.27 7.67
C GLN A 25 2.29 -13.24 8.39
N GLU A 26 3.46 -12.79 8.86
CA GLU A 26 4.38 -13.59 9.69
C GLU A 26 3.70 -14.08 10.98
N TYR A 27 2.71 -13.34 11.50
CA TYR A 27 1.90 -13.71 12.67
C TYR A 27 0.54 -14.34 12.31
N GLY A 28 0.41 -14.89 11.10
CA GLY A 28 -0.75 -15.70 10.72
C GLY A 28 -1.98 -14.92 10.24
N VAL A 29 -1.86 -13.63 9.93
CA VAL A 29 -2.96 -12.83 9.39
C VAL A 29 -2.86 -12.77 7.85
N PRO A 30 -3.67 -13.54 7.09
CA PRO A 30 -3.58 -13.56 5.64
C PRO A 30 -4.11 -12.26 5.02
N ILE A 31 -3.25 -11.51 4.32
CA ILE A 31 -3.64 -10.31 3.58
C ILE A 31 -4.02 -10.69 2.15
N ARG A 32 -5.33 -10.64 1.85
CA ARG A 32 -5.88 -10.97 0.52
C ARG A 32 -6.10 -9.75 -0.37
N ARG A 33 -6.42 -8.61 0.23
CA ARG A 33 -6.71 -7.32 -0.42
C ARG A 33 -6.49 -6.18 0.57
N VAL A 34 -6.34 -4.97 0.07
CA VAL A 34 -6.25 -3.74 0.88
C VAL A 34 -7.42 -2.83 0.50
N ILE A 35 -8.11 -2.25 1.47
CA ILE A 35 -9.10 -1.18 1.22
C ILE A 35 -8.41 0.15 1.53
N ASN A 36 -8.20 0.99 0.54
CA ASN A 36 -7.53 2.28 0.67
C ASN A 36 -8.59 3.37 0.91
N GLY A 37 -8.91 3.60 2.18
CA GLY A 37 -9.89 4.62 2.60
C GLY A 37 -9.29 6.03 2.71
N GLY A 38 -10.17 7.03 2.76
CA GLY A 38 -9.82 8.45 2.90
C GLY A 38 -9.80 9.23 1.58
N GLY A 39 -9.45 10.52 1.68
CA GLY A 39 -9.68 11.46 0.57
C GLY A 39 -8.65 11.37 -0.55
N VAL A 40 -7.43 10.97 -0.23
CA VAL A 40 -6.33 10.87 -1.21
C VAL A 40 -6.56 9.70 -2.20
N PRO A 41 -6.86 8.46 -1.76
CA PRO A 41 -7.11 7.35 -2.68
C PRO A 41 -8.26 7.59 -3.67
N GLN A 42 -9.28 8.38 -3.29
CA GLN A 42 -10.38 8.71 -4.20
C GLN A 42 -9.95 9.61 -5.37
N ARG A 43 -8.90 10.42 -5.19
CA ARG A 43 -8.47 11.43 -6.17
C ARG A 43 -7.11 11.13 -6.82
N ASN A 44 -6.44 10.07 -6.40
CA ASN A 44 -5.08 9.75 -6.85
C ASN A 44 -4.96 8.30 -7.34
N GLU A 45 -5.27 8.09 -8.61
CA GLU A 45 -5.21 6.76 -9.24
C GLU A 45 -3.76 6.24 -9.40
N VAL A 46 -2.79 7.14 -9.54
CA VAL A 46 -1.37 6.78 -9.58
C VAL A 46 -0.96 6.12 -8.27
N LEU A 47 -1.35 6.70 -7.12
CA LEU A 47 -1.10 6.13 -5.81
C LEU A 47 -1.71 4.73 -5.68
N ASN A 48 -2.96 4.55 -6.08
CA ASN A 48 -3.62 3.24 -5.95
C ASN A 48 -2.94 2.17 -6.81
N ARG A 49 -2.51 2.51 -8.03
CA ARG A 49 -1.77 1.58 -8.91
C ARG A 49 -0.40 1.23 -8.33
N VAL A 50 0.34 2.21 -7.80
CA VAL A 50 1.62 1.95 -7.11
C VAL A 50 1.40 1.03 -5.92
N TYR A 51 0.39 1.29 -5.08
CA TYR A 51 0.08 0.46 -3.93
C TYR A 51 -0.27 -0.98 -4.34
N ALA A 52 -1.16 -1.15 -5.33
CA ALA A 52 -1.52 -2.47 -5.85
C ALA A 52 -0.30 -3.25 -6.35
N ASN A 53 0.56 -2.60 -7.15
CA ASN A 53 1.76 -3.20 -7.71
C ASN A 53 2.79 -3.56 -6.63
N VAL A 54 3.04 -2.65 -5.67
CA VAL A 54 3.97 -2.89 -4.56
C VAL A 54 3.51 -4.03 -3.66
N PHE A 55 2.22 -4.07 -3.32
CA PHE A 55 1.64 -5.14 -2.51
C PHE A 55 1.51 -6.46 -3.26
N ASN A 56 1.50 -6.40 -4.60
CA ASN A 56 1.09 -7.48 -5.48
C ASN A 56 -0.27 -8.08 -5.05
N LYS A 57 -1.23 -7.20 -4.73
CA LYS A 57 -2.57 -7.53 -4.23
C LYS A 57 -3.59 -6.53 -4.74
N PRO A 58 -4.87 -6.92 -4.88
CA PRO A 58 -5.93 -5.98 -5.22
C PRO A 58 -6.06 -4.88 -4.16
N VAL A 59 -6.14 -3.63 -4.62
CA VAL A 59 -6.47 -2.45 -3.82
C VAL A 59 -7.89 -2.02 -4.15
N LEU A 60 -8.75 -1.97 -3.14
CA LEU A 60 -10.13 -1.52 -3.27
C LEU A 60 -10.22 -0.09 -2.79
N VAL A 61 -10.92 0.75 -3.55
CA VAL A 61 -11.08 2.15 -3.21
C VAL A 61 -12.58 2.46 -3.17
N PRO A 62 -13.11 2.80 -1.97
CA PRO A 62 -14.51 3.22 -1.82
C PRO A 62 -14.86 4.37 -2.77
N GLU A 63 -16.10 4.37 -3.27
CA GLU A 63 -16.64 5.44 -4.13
C GLU A 63 -17.01 6.72 -3.37
N SER A 64 -17.08 6.64 -2.03
CA SER A 64 -17.34 7.78 -1.15
C SER A 64 -16.44 7.75 0.09
N GLU A 65 -16.44 8.85 0.85
CA GLU A 65 -15.69 8.94 2.11
C GLU A 65 -16.21 7.96 3.15
N VAL A 66 -15.30 7.15 3.70
CA VAL A 66 -15.60 6.12 4.71
C VAL A 66 -15.00 6.44 6.08
N THR A 67 -14.29 7.57 6.22
CA THR A 67 -13.50 7.89 7.42
C THR A 67 -14.36 7.91 8.70
N SER A 68 -15.57 8.47 8.63
CA SER A 68 -16.51 8.55 9.76
C SER A 68 -17.58 7.44 9.75
N LEU A 69 -17.60 6.59 8.72
CA LEU A 69 -18.66 5.60 8.52
C LEU A 69 -18.72 4.57 9.64
N GLY A 70 -17.56 4.13 10.15
CA GLY A 70 -17.50 3.20 11.28
C GLY A 70 -18.20 3.75 12.53
N SER A 71 -17.98 5.03 12.85
CA SER A 71 -18.65 5.69 13.98
C SER A 71 -20.16 5.78 13.77
N ALA A 72 -20.60 6.06 12.55
CA ALA A 72 -22.02 6.10 12.21
C ALA A 72 -22.69 4.72 12.38
N ILE A 73 -22.03 3.65 11.92
CA ILE A 73 -22.49 2.27 12.11
C ILE A 73 -22.72 1.97 13.60
N PHE A 74 -21.75 2.28 14.46
CA PHE A 74 -21.90 2.05 15.91
C PHE A 74 -22.99 2.93 16.55
N ALA A 75 -23.18 4.17 16.09
CA ALA A 75 -24.26 5.03 16.55
C ALA A 75 -25.65 4.46 16.20
N PHE A 76 -25.82 3.94 14.97
CA PHE A 76 -27.08 3.30 14.56
C PHE A 76 -27.36 2.00 15.32
N LEU A 77 -26.32 1.23 15.66
CA LEU A 77 -26.45 0.07 16.54
C LEU A 77 -26.92 0.47 17.94
N ALA A 78 -26.30 1.50 18.54
CA ALA A 78 -26.70 1.99 19.86
C ALA A 78 -28.13 2.57 19.86
N ALA A 79 -28.57 3.15 18.74
CA ALA A 79 -29.93 3.63 18.54
C ALA A 79 -30.96 2.51 18.24
N GLY A 80 -30.51 1.25 18.10
CA GLY A 80 -31.37 0.11 17.77
C GLY A 80 -31.89 0.11 16.33
N THR A 81 -31.28 0.88 15.42
CA THR A 81 -31.66 0.95 14.01
C THR A 81 -31.26 -0.32 13.24
N PHE A 82 -30.09 -0.89 13.56
CA PHE A 82 -29.63 -2.15 13.01
C PHE A 82 -29.40 -3.15 14.15
N SER A 83 -29.50 -4.44 13.83
CA SER A 83 -29.31 -5.56 14.76
C SER A 83 -27.87 -6.07 14.81
N SER A 84 -27.06 -5.80 13.78
CA SER A 84 -25.67 -6.24 13.66
C SER A 84 -24.80 -5.26 12.87
N ILE A 85 -23.48 -5.38 13.00
CA ILE A 85 -22.52 -4.57 12.22
C ILE A 85 -22.69 -4.91 10.73
N GLU A 86 -22.88 -6.18 10.41
CA GLU A 86 -23.02 -6.70 9.05
C GLU A 86 -24.25 -6.09 8.36
N GLU A 87 -25.40 -6.05 9.04
CA GLU A 87 -26.61 -5.42 8.51
C GLU A 87 -26.39 -3.93 8.24
N ALA A 88 -25.73 -3.23 9.17
CA ALA A 88 -25.39 -1.82 8.99
C ALA A 88 -24.38 -1.61 7.85
N GLN A 89 -23.42 -2.52 7.66
CA GLN A 89 -22.46 -2.47 6.56
C GLN A 89 -23.15 -2.69 5.21
N ASP A 90 -24.05 -3.65 5.11
CA ASP A 90 -24.80 -3.92 3.88
C ASP A 90 -25.68 -2.72 3.46
N ALA A 91 -26.22 -1.99 4.44
CA ALA A 91 -27.04 -0.81 4.18
C ALA A 91 -26.24 0.47 3.91
N LEU A 92 -25.07 0.64 4.55
CA LEU A 92 -24.37 1.93 4.61
C LEU A 92 -23.02 1.96 3.90
N CYS A 93 -22.33 0.82 3.72
CA CYS A 93 -21.03 0.81 3.07
C CYS A 93 -21.16 1.12 1.58
N PRO A 94 -20.37 2.07 1.04
CA PRO A 94 -20.40 2.34 -0.38
C PRO A 94 -19.82 1.17 -1.16
N SER A 95 -20.20 1.14 -2.44
CA SER A 95 -19.51 0.32 -3.43
C SER A 95 -18.03 0.76 -3.56
N TYR A 96 -17.21 -0.08 -4.16
CA TYR A 96 -15.80 0.19 -4.37
C TYR A 96 -15.38 -0.19 -5.79
N ARG A 97 -14.42 0.54 -6.33
CA ARG A 97 -13.66 0.10 -7.51
C ARG A 97 -12.44 -0.70 -7.08
N THR A 98 -12.01 -1.62 -7.92
CA THR A 98 -10.82 -2.46 -7.67
C THR A 98 -9.70 -2.10 -8.62
N VAL A 99 -8.53 -1.80 -8.06
CA VAL A 99 -7.26 -1.62 -8.77
C VAL A 99 -6.47 -2.91 -8.65
N GLN A 100 -6.28 -3.59 -9.78
CA GLN A 100 -5.50 -4.83 -9.87
C GLN A 100 -4.01 -4.51 -10.03
N PRO A 101 -3.10 -5.34 -9.48
CA PRO A 101 -1.69 -5.22 -9.76
C PRO A 101 -1.43 -5.50 -11.25
N ASP A 102 -0.60 -4.66 -11.87
CA ASP A 102 0.04 -4.96 -13.14
C ASP A 102 1.19 -5.96 -12.91
N PRO A 103 1.15 -7.18 -13.48
CA PRO A 103 2.18 -8.18 -13.27
C PRO A 103 3.59 -7.72 -13.63
N ALA A 104 3.74 -6.89 -14.68
CA ALA A 104 5.05 -6.41 -15.12
C ALA A 104 5.64 -5.44 -14.10
N ALA A 105 4.85 -4.46 -13.66
CA ALA A 105 5.26 -3.50 -12.64
C ALA A 105 5.48 -4.17 -11.27
N ALA A 106 4.61 -5.10 -10.87
CA ALA A 106 4.72 -5.83 -9.62
C ALA A 106 6.03 -6.65 -9.56
N ALA A 107 6.45 -7.25 -10.68
CA ALA A 107 7.73 -7.95 -10.76
C ALA A 107 8.92 -7.01 -10.52
N VAL A 108 8.88 -5.78 -11.04
CA VAL A 108 9.92 -4.77 -10.77
C VAL A 108 9.95 -4.37 -9.30
N TYR A 109 8.77 -4.12 -8.70
CA TYR A 109 8.69 -3.79 -7.28
C TYR A 109 9.16 -4.93 -6.38
N GLN A 110 8.98 -6.18 -6.80
CA GLN A 110 9.51 -7.35 -6.10
C GLN A 110 11.05 -7.35 -6.05
N GLU A 111 11.72 -6.84 -7.09
CA GLU A 111 13.19 -6.69 -7.10
C GLU A 111 13.67 -5.48 -6.29
N ILE A 112 12.91 -4.38 -6.27
CA ILE A 112 13.28 -3.16 -5.54
C ILE A 112 13.04 -3.31 -4.03
N TYR A 113 11.99 -4.01 -3.63
CA TYR A 113 11.55 -4.10 -2.24
C TYR A 113 12.63 -4.56 -1.24
N PRO A 114 13.46 -5.59 -1.52
CA PRO A 114 14.56 -5.96 -0.63
C PRO A 114 15.58 -4.85 -0.41
N LEU A 115 15.86 -4.02 -1.44
CA LEU A 115 16.75 -2.87 -1.34
C LEU A 115 16.15 -1.79 -0.43
N TYR A 116 14.85 -1.52 -0.58
CA TYR A 116 14.12 -0.63 0.31
C TYR A 116 14.19 -1.13 1.76
N ARG A 117 13.85 -2.40 2.02
CA ARG A 117 13.88 -2.96 3.39
C ARG A 117 15.25 -2.84 4.02
N LYS A 118 16.32 -3.14 3.26
CA LYS A 118 17.70 -3.03 3.72
C LYS A 118 17.99 -1.62 4.24
N LEU A 119 17.65 -0.59 3.47
CA LEU A 119 17.87 0.80 3.88
C LEU A 119 16.94 1.21 5.03
N TYR A 120 15.65 0.85 4.97
CA TYR A 120 14.66 1.19 5.99
C TYR A 120 15.08 0.70 7.38
N PHE A 121 15.52 -0.56 7.50
CA PHE A 121 15.96 -1.12 8.78
C PHE A 121 17.37 -0.69 9.17
N ALA A 122 18.23 -0.34 8.21
CA ALA A 122 19.56 0.21 8.47
C ALA A 122 19.50 1.61 9.10
N LEU A 123 18.51 2.42 8.73
CA LEU A 123 18.37 3.82 9.18
C LEU A 123 17.29 4.02 10.24
N GLY A 124 16.66 2.94 10.72
CA GLY A 124 15.47 2.99 11.57
C GLY A 124 15.71 3.04 13.08
N LYS A 125 16.97 3.05 13.55
CA LYS A 125 17.31 3.03 14.99
C LYS A 125 18.51 3.93 15.29
N PRO A 126 18.51 4.72 16.39
CA PRO A 126 19.66 5.54 16.79
C PRO A 126 20.93 4.71 17.01
N GLU A 127 20.79 3.45 17.43
CA GLU A 127 21.90 2.54 17.73
C GLU A 127 22.26 1.64 16.53
N ALA A 128 21.73 1.93 15.33
CA ALA A 128 22.02 1.13 14.15
C ALA A 128 23.52 1.17 13.82
N GLY A 129 24.14 -0.01 13.73
CA GLY A 129 25.52 -0.14 13.29
C GLY A 129 25.69 0.21 11.80
N ALA A 130 26.94 0.28 11.35
CA ALA A 130 27.24 0.50 9.94
C ALA A 130 26.64 -0.61 9.06
N VAL A 131 25.94 -0.22 7.99
CA VAL A 131 25.37 -1.15 7.01
C VAL A 131 26.06 -0.97 5.66
N ALA A 132 26.53 -2.07 5.08
CA ALA A 132 27.07 -2.07 3.73
C ALA A 132 25.94 -1.81 2.71
N ALA A 133 25.84 -0.59 2.18
CA ALA A 133 24.82 -0.19 1.20
C ALA A 133 25.37 0.01 -0.23
N GLY A 134 26.66 -0.29 -0.46
CA GLY A 134 27.34 -0.03 -1.73
C GLY A 134 26.79 -0.82 -2.93
N ASP A 135 26.00 -1.87 -2.68
CA ASP A 135 25.29 -2.69 -3.67
C ASP A 135 23.96 -2.09 -4.13
N VAL A 136 23.37 -1.18 -3.35
CA VAL A 136 22.01 -0.66 -3.60
C VAL A 136 21.94 0.16 -4.87
N LEU A 137 22.77 1.20 -5.01
CA LEU A 137 22.75 2.06 -6.19
C LEU A 137 23.10 1.29 -7.50
N PRO A 138 24.14 0.42 -7.52
CA PRO A 138 24.37 -0.45 -8.67
C PRO A 138 23.17 -1.34 -9.02
N ALA A 139 22.47 -1.90 -8.04
CA ALA A 139 21.28 -2.71 -8.27
C ALA A 139 20.14 -1.88 -8.88
N LEU A 140 19.83 -0.71 -8.33
CA LEU A 140 18.82 0.20 -8.87
C LEU A 140 19.14 0.62 -10.31
N ARG A 141 20.41 0.93 -10.62
CA ARG A 141 20.84 1.26 -11.98
C ARG A 141 20.63 0.10 -12.96
N ARG A 142 20.91 -1.14 -12.55
CA ARG A 142 20.65 -2.34 -13.38
C ARG A 142 19.16 -2.56 -13.61
N ILE A 143 18.32 -2.40 -12.58
CA ILE A 143 16.87 -2.50 -12.70
C ILE A 143 16.35 -1.44 -13.69
N ALA A 144 16.75 -0.18 -13.50
CA ALA A 144 16.36 0.93 -14.37
C ALA A 144 16.82 0.74 -15.82
N ALA A 145 18.04 0.25 -16.05
CA ALA A 145 18.54 -0.02 -17.40
C ALA A 145 17.69 -1.08 -18.12
N ARG A 146 17.34 -2.18 -17.44
CA ARG A 146 16.46 -3.23 -18.01
C ARG A 146 15.09 -2.68 -18.39
N GLN A 147 14.50 -1.83 -17.54
CA GLN A 147 13.20 -1.23 -17.83
C GLN A 147 13.24 -0.29 -19.04
N ARG A 148 14.35 0.43 -19.25
CA ARG A 148 14.53 1.27 -20.45
C ARG A 148 14.74 0.46 -21.73
N SER A 149 15.27 -0.75 -21.64
CA SER A 149 15.46 -1.63 -22.80
C SER A 149 14.20 -2.40 -23.19
N ASN A 150 13.23 -2.52 -22.28
CA ASN A 150 11.95 -3.20 -22.50
C ASN A 150 10.82 -2.26 -22.96
N ASN A 151 11.05 -0.95 -22.93
CA ASN A 151 10.17 0.11 -23.46
C ASN A 151 10.65 0.56 -24.84
#